data_AF-A0A376J6N6-F1
#
_entry.id   AF-A0A376J6N6-F1
#
_cell.length_a   1.000
_cell.length_b   1.000
_cell.length_c   1.000
_cell.angle_alpha   90.00
_cell.angle_beta   90.00
_cell.angle_gamma   90.00
#
_symmetry.space_group_name_H-M   'P 1'
#
loop_
_entity.id
_entity.type
_entity.pdbx_description
1 polymer ?
#
loop_
_entity_poly.entity_id
_entity_poly.type
_entity_poly.pdbx_seq_one_letter_code
_entity_poly.pdbx_strand_id
1 'polypeptide(L)'
;MSMDISDFYQTFFDEADELLADMEQHLLVLQPEAPDAEQLNAIFRAAHSIKGGAGTFGFSVLQETTHLMENLLDEARRGEMQLNTDIINLFLETKDIMQEQLDAYKQSQEPDAASFDYICQALRQLALEAKGETPSAVTRLSVVAKSEPQDEQNRSQSPRRIILSRLKAGEVDLLEEELGHLTTLTDVVKGADSLSAILPGDIAEDDITAVLCFVIEADQITFETVEVSPKNIHPISA
;
A
#
# COMPACT_ATOMS: atom_id res chain seq x y z
N MET A 1 7.44 4.19 35.77
CA MET A 1 6.24 3.56 35.18
C MET A 1 6.55 3.40 33.72
N SER A 2 6.71 2.16 33.25
CA SER A 2 6.77 1.89 31.81
C SER A 2 5.35 2.09 31.27
N MET A 3 5.20 2.95 30.28
CA MET A 3 3.94 3.10 29.54
C MET A 3 3.76 1.81 28.75
N ASP A 4 2.69 1.06 29.02
CA ASP A 4 2.34 -0.12 28.22
C ASP A 4 1.41 0.34 27.10
N ILE A 5 1.55 -0.24 25.91
CA ILE A 5 0.73 0.13 24.75
C ILE A 5 -0.77 -0.16 25.01
N SER A 6 -1.04 -1.10 25.93
CA SER A 6 -2.37 -1.44 26.43
C SER A 6 -3.07 -0.28 27.15
N ASP A 7 -2.32 0.69 27.70
CA ASP A 7 -2.88 1.88 28.35
C ASP A 7 -3.61 2.79 27.35
N PHE A 8 -3.32 2.66 26.05
CA PHE A 8 -3.92 3.44 24.97
C PHE A 8 -5.07 2.74 24.26
N TYR A 9 -5.32 1.45 24.56
CA TYR A 9 -6.37 0.68 23.90
C TYR A 9 -7.75 1.30 24.13
N GLN A 10 -8.03 1.76 25.35
CA GLN A 10 -9.35 2.34 25.66
C GLN A 10 -9.63 3.58 24.81
N THR A 11 -8.65 4.47 24.65
CA THR A 11 -8.82 5.67 23.82
C THR A 11 -9.06 5.32 22.36
N PHE A 12 -8.32 4.34 21.82
CA PHE A 12 -8.57 3.85 20.46
C PHE A 12 -9.96 3.23 20.30
N PHE A 13 -10.39 2.41 21.26
CA PHE A 13 -11.70 1.77 21.21
C PHE A 13 -12.85 2.78 21.26
N ASP A 14 -12.75 3.79 22.12
CA ASP A 14 -13.75 4.86 22.21
C ASP A 14 -13.79 5.68 20.90
N GLU A 15 -12.62 6.04 20.34
CA GLU A 15 -12.53 6.76 19.06
C GLU A 15 -13.06 5.92 17.89
N ALA A 16 -12.72 4.63 17.83
CA ALA A 16 -13.17 3.75 16.77
C ALA A 16 -14.70 3.54 16.80
N ASP A 17 -15.32 3.44 17.98
CA ASP A 17 -16.79 3.38 18.12
C ASP A 17 -17.46 4.64 17.58
N GLU A 18 -16.93 5.82 17.91
CA GLU A 18 -17.46 7.10 17.40
C GLU A 18 -17.32 7.17 15.87
N LEU A 19 -16.17 6.79 15.33
CA LEU A 19 -15.91 6.78 13.89
C LEU A 19 -16.79 5.78 13.13
N LEU A 20 -17.07 4.60 13.71
CA LEU A 20 -17.98 3.60 13.13
C LEU A 20 -19.43 4.11 13.11
N ALA A 21 -19.86 4.79 14.17
CA ALA A 21 -21.18 5.41 14.23
C ALA A 21 -21.34 6.55 13.20
N ASP A 22 -20.33 7.41 13.08
CA ASP A 22 -20.32 8.48 12.07
C ASP A 22 -20.31 7.91 10.65
N MET A 23 -19.50 6.86 10.40
CA MET A 23 -19.46 6.14 9.14
C MET A 23 -20.84 5.60 8.76
N GLU A 24 -21.53 4.94 9.68
CA GLU A 24 -22.90 4.46 9.46
C GLU A 24 -23.86 5.59 9.08
N GLN A 25 -23.85 6.67 9.87
CA GLN A 25 -24.75 7.79 9.65
C GLN A 25 -24.53 8.43 8.28
N HIS A 26 -23.27 8.55 7.84
CA HIS A 26 -22.94 9.06 6.51
C HIS A 26 -23.35 8.09 5.40
N LEU A 27 -23.10 6.78 5.56
CA LEU A 27 -23.49 5.76 4.58
C LEU A 27 -25.02 5.70 4.37
N LEU A 28 -25.80 5.81 5.45
CA LEU A 28 -27.27 5.73 5.39
C LEU A 28 -27.92 6.89 4.64
N VAL A 29 -27.29 8.06 4.62
CA VAL A 29 -27.82 9.26 3.94
C VAL A 29 -27.18 9.52 2.58
N LEU A 30 -26.15 8.76 2.23
CA LEU A 30 -25.42 8.91 0.98
C LEU A 30 -26.32 8.55 -0.21
N GLN A 31 -26.34 9.42 -1.22
CA GLN A 31 -27.10 9.15 -2.45
C GLN A 31 -26.20 8.48 -3.48
N PRO A 32 -26.42 7.21 -3.87
CA PRO A 32 -25.49 6.51 -4.75
C PRO A 32 -25.31 7.15 -6.14
N GLU A 33 -26.37 7.72 -6.70
CA GLU A 33 -26.34 8.36 -8.03
C GLU A 33 -25.64 9.73 -8.05
N ALA A 34 -25.52 10.37 -6.88
CA ALA A 34 -24.93 11.69 -6.72
C ALA A 34 -24.34 11.82 -5.29
N PRO A 35 -23.29 11.06 -4.97
CA PRO A 35 -22.76 11.03 -3.62
C PRO A 35 -22.13 12.37 -3.29
N ASP A 36 -22.46 12.91 -2.12
CA ASP A 36 -21.86 14.14 -1.66
C ASP A 36 -20.37 13.92 -1.33
N ALA A 37 -19.51 14.79 -1.88
CA ALA A 37 -18.07 14.63 -1.75
C ALA A 37 -17.58 14.83 -0.31
N GLU A 38 -18.26 15.66 0.49
CA GLU A 38 -17.90 15.86 1.89
C GLU A 38 -18.23 14.61 2.71
N GLN A 39 -19.40 14.01 2.48
CA GLN A 39 -19.80 12.73 3.10
C GLN A 39 -18.84 11.59 2.75
N LEU A 40 -18.47 11.43 1.47
CA LEU A 40 -17.50 10.40 1.08
C LEU A 40 -16.13 10.60 1.73
N ASN A 41 -15.67 11.85 1.80
CA ASN A 41 -14.40 12.15 2.46
C ASN A 41 -14.46 11.91 3.98
N ALA A 42 -15.61 12.15 4.62
CA ALA A 42 -15.79 11.83 6.04
C ALA A 42 -15.71 10.31 6.29
N ILE A 43 -16.42 9.51 5.49
CA ILE A 43 -16.37 8.05 5.56
C ILE A 43 -14.94 7.52 5.32
N PHE A 44 -14.26 8.02 4.29
CA PHE A 44 -12.87 7.66 4.00
C PHE A 44 -11.93 7.99 5.16
N ARG A 45 -12.06 9.18 5.77
CA ARG A 45 -11.22 9.59 6.91
C ARG A 45 -11.46 8.73 8.15
N ALA A 46 -12.71 8.32 8.38
CA ALA A 46 -13.04 7.38 9.45
C ALA A 46 -12.32 6.04 9.24
N ALA A 47 -12.47 5.44 8.05
CA ALA A 47 -11.79 4.18 7.70
C ALA A 47 -10.25 4.29 7.83
N HIS A 48 -9.66 5.37 7.31
CA HIS A 48 -8.22 5.61 7.38
C HIS A 48 -7.70 5.72 8.82
N SER A 49 -8.46 6.39 9.70
CA SER A 49 -8.09 6.58 11.11
C SER A 49 -8.18 5.25 11.86
N ILE A 50 -9.24 4.46 11.63
CA ILE A 50 -9.39 3.13 12.23
C ILE A 50 -8.28 2.19 11.76
N LYS A 51 -7.94 2.19 10.46
CA LYS A 51 -6.82 1.40 9.92
C LYS A 51 -5.50 1.75 10.60
N GLY A 52 -5.21 3.05 10.74
CA GLY A 52 -3.99 3.54 11.39
C GLY A 52 -3.89 3.08 12.85
N GLY A 53 -4.98 3.19 13.61
CA GLY A 53 -5.06 2.69 14.98
C GLY A 53 -4.91 1.16 15.05
N ALA A 54 -5.65 0.43 14.21
CA ALA A 54 -5.56 -1.04 14.14
C ALA A 54 -4.13 -1.52 13.84
N GLY A 55 -3.42 -0.87 12.91
CA GLY A 55 -2.02 -1.17 12.62
C GLY A 55 -1.07 -0.84 13.77
N THR A 56 -1.33 0.24 14.50
CA THR A 56 -0.52 0.63 15.68
C THR A 56 -0.60 -0.40 16.80
N PHE A 57 -1.77 -1.01 17.00
CA PHE A 57 -2.02 -1.98 18.07
C PHE A 57 -1.91 -3.45 17.63
N GLY A 58 -1.62 -3.71 16.35
CA GLY A 58 -1.47 -5.07 15.83
C GLY A 58 -2.79 -5.83 15.64
N PHE A 59 -3.91 -5.11 15.51
CA PHE A 59 -5.23 -5.69 15.22
C PHE A 59 -5.35 -6.03 13.74
N SER A 60 -4.63 -7.06 13.32
CA SER A 60 -4.42 -7.43 11.91
C SER A 60 -5.72 -7.65 11.13
N VAL A 61 -6.71 -8.30 11.74
CA VAL A 61 -8.01 -8.58 11.12
C VAL A 61 -8.74 -7.27 10.81
N LEU A 62 -8.85 -6.38 11.80
CA LEU A 62 -9.47 -5.06 11.63
C LEU A 62 -8.69 -4.18 10.65
N GLN A 63 -7.36 -4.22 10.71
CA GLN A 63 -6.49 -3.47 9.80
C GLN A 63 -6.70 -3.90 8.34
N GLU A 64 -6.77 -5.20 8.05
CA GLU A 64 -6.96 -5.69 6.68
C GLU A 64 -8.38 -5.41 6.17
N THR A 65 -9.42 -5.61 7.01
CA THR A 65 -10.80 -5.27 6.62
C THR A 65 -10.94 -3.78 6.30
N THR A 66 -10.43 -2.91 7.17
CA THR A 66 -10.48 -1.45 6.97
C THR A 66 -9.66 -1.01 5.76
N HIS A 67 -8.51 -1.64 5.50
CA HIS A 67 -7.67 -1.33 4.35
C HIS A 67 -8.37 -1.62 3.02
N LEU A 68 -9.05 -2.77 2.89
CA LEU A 68 -9.81 -3.09 1.67
C LEU A 68 -10.97 -2.10 1.46
N MET A 69 -11.69 -1.76 2.52
CA MET A 69 -12.77 -0.77 2.48
C MET A 69 -12.24 0.62 2.09
N GLU A 70 -11.13 1.06 2.67
CA GLU A 70 -10.51 2.36 2.40
C GLU A 70 -10.14 2.51 0.92
N ASN A 71 -9.58 1.46 0.30
CA ASN A 71 -9.22 1.49 -1.12
C ASN A 71 -10.45 1.69 -2.02
N LEU A 72 -11.55 0.97 -1.75
CA LEU A 72 -12.81 1.14 -2.47
C LEU A 72 -13.42 2.54 -2.27
N LEU A 73 -13.34 3.08 -1.04
CA LEU A 73 -13.77 4.44 -0.75
C LEU A 73 -12.92 5.49 -1.48
N ASP A 74 -11.61 5.23 -1.65
CA ASP A 74 -10.71 6.09 -2.42
C ASP A 74 -11.09 6.10 -3.91
N GLU A 75 -11.39 4.93 -4.49
CA GLU A 75 -11.88 4.82 -5.87
C GLU A 75 -13.21 5.57 -6.04
N ALA A 76 -14.16 5.39 -5.11
CA ALA A 76 -15.46 6.06 -5.14
C ALA A 76 -15.35 7.59 -5.09
N ARG A 77 -14.57 8.14 -4.16
CA ARG A 77 -14.43 9.60 -3.99
C ARG A 77 -13.67 10.26 -5.15
N ARG A 78 -12.80 9.52 -5.85
CA ARG A 78 -12.11 9.99 -7.07
C ARG A 78 -13.01 9.90 -8.31
N GLY A 79 -14.19 9.30 -8.19
CA GLY A 79 -15.10 9.05 -9.31
C GLY A 79 -14.64 7.92 -10.23
N GLU A 80 -13.73 7.07 -9.75
CA GLU A 80 -13.21 5.89 -10.47
C GLU A 80 -14.15 4.69 -10.31
N MET A 81 -14.93 4.63 -9.22
CA MET A 81 -15.99 3.64 -8.99
C MET A 81 -17.36 4.32 -8.84
N GLN A 82 -18.34 3.89 -9.63
CA GLN A 82 -19.73 4.37 -9.51
C GLN A 82 -20.46 3.62 -8.38
N LEU A 83 -21.03 4.37 -7.43
CA LEU A 83 -21.78 3.80 -6.33
C LEU A 83 -23.19 3.37 -6.77
N ASN A 84 -23.69 2.33 -6.12
CA ASN A 84 -25.08 1.88 -6.21
C ASN A 84 -25.52 1.39 -4.81
N THR A 85 -26.80 1.05 -4.68
CA THR A 85 -27.36 0.62 -3.39
C THR A 85 -26.70 -0.66 -2.85
N ASP A 86 -26.31 -1.59 -3.72
CA ASP A 86 -25.66 -2.85 -3.30
C ASP A 86 -24.27 -2.57 -2.72
N ILE A 87 -23.52 -1.62 -3.29
CA ILE A 87 -22.22 -1.18 -2.78
C ILE A 87 -22.39 -0.48 -1.42
N ILE A 88 -23.39 0.39 -1.26
CA ILE A 88 -23.65 1.05 0.02
C ILE A 88 -24.03 0.02 1.09
N ASN A 89 -24.85 -0.97 0.74
CA ASN A 89 -25.20 -2.06 1.65
C ASN A 89 -23.98 -2.89 2.05
N LEU A 90 -23.07 -3.17 1.11
CA LEU A 90 -21.82 -3.87 1.42
C LEU A 90 -20.93 -3.04 2.36
N PHE A 91 -20.88 -1.71 2.22
CA PHE A 91 -20.16 -0.85 3.16
C PHE A 91 -20.81 -0.82 4.55
N LEU A 92 -22.14 -0.85 4.64
CA LEU A 92 -22.85 -0.97 5.92
C LEU A 92 -22.55 -2.32 6.59
N GLU A 93 -22.59 -3.41 5.83
CA GLU A 93 -22.20 -4.75 6.31
C GLU A 93 -20.74 -4.81 6.74
N THR A 94 -19.85 -4.14 6.01
CA THR A 94 -18.43 -4.01 6.37
C THR A 94 -18.28 -3.26 7.70
N LYS A 95 -19.03 -2.18 7.91
CA LYS A 95 -19.06 -1.43 9.18
C LYS A 95 -19.52 -2.33 10.33
N ASP A 96 -20.57 -3.12 10.13
CA ASP A 96 -21.08 -4.06 11.15
C ASP A 96 -20.01 -5.10 11.54
N ILE A 97 -19.33 -5.69 10.56
CA ILE A 97 -18.24 -6.65 10.82
C ILE A 97 -17.04 -5.98 11.50
N MET A 98 -16.70 -4.75 11.12
CA MET A 98 -15.65 -3.97 11.80
C MET A 98 -16.00 -3.70 13.27
N GLN A 99 -17.28 -3.43 13.58
CA GLN A 99 -17.74 -3.29 14.96
C GLN A 99 -17.59 -4.59 15.75
N GLU A 100 -17.96 -5.73 15.17
CA GLU A 100 -17.80 -7.05 15.80
C GLU A 100 -16.32 -7.37 16.07
N GLN A 101 -15.44 -7.07 15.11
CA GLN A 101 -13.99 -7.22 15.26
C GLN A 101 -13.47 -6.35 16.41
N LEU A 102 -13.87 -5.07 16.46
CA LEU A 102 -13.49 -4.14 17.50
C LEU A 102 -13.96 -4.63 18.89
N ASP A 103 -15.18 -5.12 18.98
CA ASP A 103 -15.76 -5.64 20.22
C ASP A 103 -15.09 -6.93 20.71
N ALA A 104 -14.60 -7.77 19.80
CA ALA A 104 -13.77 -8.93 20.14
C ALA A 104 -12.45 -8.47 20.79
N TYR A 105 -11.77 -7.49 20.19
CA TYR A 105 -10.53 -6.94 20.74
C TYR A 105 -10.72 -6.25 22.09
N LYS A 106 -11.83 -5.51 22.30
CA LYS A 106 -12.21 -4.97 23.62
C LYS A 106 -12.31 -6.06 24.69
N GLN A 107 -12.77 -7.25 24.30
CA GLN A 107 -12.91 -8.42 25.17
C GLN A 107 -11.66 -9.29 25.25
N SER A 108 -10.54 -8.86 24.63
CA SER A 108 -9.31 -9.66 24.50
C SER A 108 -9.56 -11.02 23.84
N GLN A 109 -10.43 -11.06 22.84
CA GLN A 109 -10.75 -12.21 22.01
C GLN A 109 -10.30 -11.99 20.57
N GLU A 110 -10.11 -13.08 19.84
CA GLU A 110 -9.90 -13.02 18.40
C GLU A 110 -11.24 -12.80 17.69
N PRO A 111 -11.29 -11.96 16.64
CA PRO A 111 -12.48 -11.80 15.82
C PRO A 111 -12.91 -13.08 15.10
N ASP A 112 -14.17 -13.12 14.65
CA ASP A 112 -14.70 -14.25 13.89
C ASP A 112 -14.04 -14.39 12.52
N ALA A 113 -13.32 -15.49 12.32
CA ALA A 113 -12.57 -15.73 11.09
C ALA A 113 -13.47 -15.93 9.86
N ALA A 114 -14.66 -16.51 10.03
CA ALA A 114 -15.57 -16.75 8.91
C ALA A 114 -16.14 -15.44 8.35
N SER A 115 -16.51 -14.52 9.25
CA SER A 115 -17.01 -13.18 8.91
C SER A 115 -15.91 -12.33 8.28
N PHE A 116 -14.68 -12.43 8.80
CA PHE A 116 -13.49 -11.82 8.18
C PHE A 116 -13.25 -12.32 6.74
N ASP A 117 -13.20 -13.64 6.55
CA ASP A 117 -12.96 -14.23 5.22
C ASP A 117 -14.05 -13.83 4.23
N TYR A 118 -15.32 -13.85 4.67
CA TYR A 118 -16.47 -13.44 3.87
C TYR A 118 -16.35 -11.98 3.42
N ILE A 119 -16.15 -11.04 4.35
CA ILE A 119 -16.16 -9.62 4.01
C ILE A 119 -14.96 -9.22 3.15
N CYS A 120 -13.78 -9.78 3.43
CA CYS A 120 -12.60 -9.57 2.61
C CYS A 120 -12.80 -10.11 1.19
N GLN A 121 -13.45 -11.26 1.03
CA GLN A 121 -13.79 -11.80 -0.28
C GLN A 121 -14.78 -10.88 -1.03
N ALA A 122 -15.83 -10.41 -0.36
CA ALA A 122 -16.84 -9.55 -0.97
C ALA A 122 -16.25 -8.21 -1.43
N LEU A 123 -15.44 -7.56 -0.59
CA LEU A 123 -14.75 -6.29 -0.93
C LEU A 123 -13.76 -6.48 -2.09
N ARG A 124 -12.98 -7.56 -2.09
CA ARG A 124 -12.05 -7.86 -3.19
C ARG A 124 -12.79 -8.13 -4.50
N GLN A 125 -13.91 -8.84 -4.44
CA GLN A 125 -14.75 -9.10 -5.60
C GLN A 125 -15.30 -7.80 -6.18
N LEU A 126 -15.78 -6.88 -5.34
CA LEU A 126 -16.22 -5.55 -5.77
C LEU A 126 -15.09 -4.76 -6.45
N ALA A 127 -13.87 -4.79 -5.90
CA ALA A 127 -12.72 -4.11 -6.51
C ALA A 127 -12.37 -4.66 -7.91
N LEU A 128 -12.54 -5.96 -8.14
CA LEU A 128 -12.36 -6.58 -9.47
C LEU A 128 -13.46 -6.15 -10.45
N GLU A 129 -14.70 -6.08 -9.98
CA GLU A 129 -15.85 -5.63 -10.77
C GLU A 129 -15.73 -4.16 -11.16
N ALA A 130 -15.27 -3.30 -10.24
CA ALA A 130 -15.01 -1.88 -10.49
C ALA A 130 -13.95 -1.66 -11.58
N LYS A 131 -12.92 -2.52 -11.65
CA LYS A 131 -11.87 -2.48 -12.68
C LYS A 131 -12.30 -3.02 -14.04
N GLY A 132 -13.53 -3.52 -14.18
CA GLY A 132 -14.05 -4.07 -15.43
C GLY A 132 -13.51 -5.47 -15.76
N GLU A 133 -12.90 -6.18 -14.81
CA GLU A 133 -12.40 -7.54 -14.97
C GLU A 133 -13.48 -8.59 -14.64
N THR A 134 -14.68 -8.45 -15.23
CA THR A 134 -15.60 -9.58 -15.35
C THR A 134 -15.35 -10.28 -16.68
N PRO A 135 -15.33 -11.63 -16.74
CA PRO A 135 -15.21 -12.37 -17.99
C PRO A 135 -16.55 -12.31 -18.73
N SER A 136 -16.88 -11.16 -19.31
CA SER A 136 -18.04 -11.02 -20.18
C SER A 136 -17.68 -11.56 -21.57
N ALA A 137 -18.16 -12.78 -21.81
CA ALA A 137 -18.17 -13.38 -23.13
C ALA A 137 -18.94 -12.48 -24.11
N VAL A 138 -18.37 -12.34 -25.32
CA VAL A 138 -18.89 -11.66 -26.52
C VAL A 138 -18.53 -10.17 -26.62
N THR A 139 -17.27 -9.89 -26.96
CA THR A 139 -16.92 -9.09 -28.15
C THR A 139 -15.56 -9.55 -28.68
N ARG A 140 -15.56 -10.62 -29.48
CA ARG A 140 -14.49 -10.87 -30.44
C ARG A 140 -14.94 -10.28 -31.78
N LEU A 141 -14.30 -9.19 -32.20
CA LEU A 141 -13.89 -8.98 -33.60
C LEU A 141 -13.07 -7.68 -33.72
N SER A 142 -11.75 -7.90 -33.79
CA SER A 142 -10.82 -7.22 -34.70
C SER A 142 -10.54 -5.72 -34.51
N VAL A 143 -9.55 -5.43 -33.67
CA VAL A 143 -8.42 -4.60 -34.12
C VAL A 143 -7.13 -5.36 -33.82
N VAL A 144 -6.72 -6.18 -34.79
CA VAL A 144 -5.32 -6.62 -34.89
C VAL A 144 -4.60 -5.56 -35.69
N ALA A 145 -3.92 -4.66 -34.98
CA ALA A 145 -2.85 -3.83 -35.54
C ALA A 145 -1.78 -3.60 -34.46
N LYS A 146 -1.00 -4.66 -34.25
CA LYS A 146 0.43 -4.62 -33.97
C LYS A 146 0.90 -3.86 -32.72
N SER A 147 0.81 -4.55 -31.60
CA SER A 147 1.86 -4.56 -30.58
C SER A 147 2.02 -6.00 -30.11
N GLU A 148 3.21 -6.56 -30.30
CA GLU A 148 3.64 -7.83 -29.74
C GLU A 148 3.55 -7.80 -28.20
N PRO A 149 3.46 -8.97 -27.54
CA PRO A 149 3.16 -9.06 -26.12
C PRO A 149 4.33 -8.47 -25.34
N GLN A 150 4.11 -7.35 -24.66
CA GLN A 150 5.05 -6.92 -23.63
C GLN A 150 4.78 -7.74 -22.38
N ASP A 151 5.70 -8.66 -22.14
CA ASP A 151 6.00 -9.26 -20.85
C ASP A 151 5.75 -8.26 -19.70
N GLU A 152 4.73 -8.53 -18.90
CA GLU A 152 4.67 -8.16 -17.48
C GLU A 152 5.64 -9.02 -16.63
N GLN A 153 6.62 -9.64 -17.28
CA GLN A 153 7.75 -10.28 -16.60
C GLN A 153 8.89 -9.27 -16.51
N ASN A 154 9.06 -8.77 -15.28
CA ASN A 154 10.34 -8.32 -14.78
C ASN A 154 10.87 -7.03 -15.43
N ARG A 155 10.51 -5.88 -14.87
CA ARG A 155 11.28 -4.63 -15.07
C ARG A 155 12.61 -4.73 -14.32
N SER A 156 13.38 -5.81 -14.53
CA SER A 156 14.78 -5.93 -14.12
C SER A 156 15.56 -4.88 -14.90
N GLN A 157 15.70 -3.71 -14.29
CA GLN A 157 16.68 -2.75 -14.74
C GLN A 157 18.06 -3.36 -14.51
N SER A 158 19.02 -3.05 -15.38
CA SER A 158 20.41 -3.44 -15.14
C SER A 158 20.85 -2.96 -13.75
N PRO A 159 21.65 -3.74 -12.99
CA PRO A 159 22.13 -3.32 -11.69
C PRO A 159 22.85 -1.98 -11.80
N ARG A 160 22.58 -1.08 -10.85
CA ARG A 160 23.11 0.29 -10.83
C ARG A 160 23.79 0.55 -9.51
N ARG A 161 24.84 1.38 -9.55
CA ARG A 161 25.46 1.91 -8.34
C ARG A 161 24.72 3.18 -7.95
N ILE A 162 24.17 3.21 -6.76
CA ILE A 162 23.71 4.44 -6.12
C ILE A 162 24.87 5.05 -5.33
N ILE A 163 25.00 6.37 -5.42
CA ILE A 163 25.99 7.15 -4.70
C ILE A 163 25.25 8.29 -3.99
N LEU A 164 25.33 8.27 -2.66
CA LEU A 164 24.80 9.30 -1.78
C LEU A 164 25.96 10.13 -1.25
N SER A 165 25.93 11.43 -1.50
CA SER A 165 27.03 12.36 -1.17
C SER A 165 26.57 13.45 -0.21
N ARG A 166 27.53 14.08 0.48
CA ARG A 166 27.29 15.22 1.40
C ARG A 166 26.42 14.85 2.60
N LEU A 167 26.57 13.64 3.11
CA LEU A 167 25.83 13.11 4.25
C LEU A 167 26.37 13.65 5.58
N LYS A 168 25.47 13.94 6.53
CA LYS A 168 25.81 14.36 7.90
C LYS A 168 26.14 13.16 8.78
N ALA A 169 26.70 13.43 9.96
CA ALA A 169 26.99 12.40 10.96
C ALA A 169 25.70 11.65 11.36
N GLY A 170 25.70 10.32 11.22
CA GLY A 170 24.54 9.46 11.48
C GLY A 170 23.64 9.21 10.27
N GLU A 171 23.68 10.04 9.23
CA GLU A 171 22.90 9.82 8.00
C GLU A 171 23.44 8.62 7.20
N VAL A 172 24.75 8.32 7.28
CA VAL A 172 25.35 7.17 6.57
C VAL A 172 24.76 5.84 7.03
N ASP A 173 24.65 5.64 8.35
CA ASP A 173 24.12 4.40 8.91
C ASP A 173 22.59 4.33 8.73
N LEU A 174 21.90 5.46 8.93
CA LEU A 174 20.46 5.56 8.69
C LEU A 174 20.10 5.24 7.24
N LEU A 175 20.78 5.85 6.27
CA LEU A 175 20.47 5.66 4.85
C LEU A 175 20.83 4.25 4.34
N GLU A 176 21.82 3.59 4.95
CA GLU A 176 22.06 2.17 4.66
C GLU A 176 20.89 1.30 5.14
N GLU A 177 20.39 1.54 6.35
CA GLU A 177 19.24 0.84 6.91
C GLU A 177 17.97 1.06 6.06
N GLU A 178 17.66 2.31 5.72
CA GLU A 178 16.52 2.65 4.88
C GLU A 178 16.62 2.04 3.47
N LEU A 179 17.81 2.09 2.84
CA LEU A 179 18.03 1.42 1.56
C LEU A 179 17.87 -0.11 1.67
N GLY A 180 18.25 -0.70 2.81
CA GLY A 180 18.06 -2.12 3.10
C GLY A 180 16.60 -2.54 3.30
N HIS A 181 15.73 -1.61 3.70
CA HIS A 181 14.28 -1.83 3.73
C HIS A 181 13.67 -1.82 2.33
N LEU A 182 14.23 -1.03 1.41
CA LEU A 182 13.74 -0.92 0.04
C LEU A 182 14.20 -2.08 -0.84
N THR A 183 15.48 -2.42 -0.82
CA THR A 183 16.04 -3.47 -1.68
C THR A 183 17.30 -4.10 -1.09
N THR A 184 17.78 -5.16 -1.74
CA THR A 184 19.04 -5.81 -1.34
C THR A 184 20.25 -5.01 -1.81
N LEU A 185 21.07 -4.58 -0.86
CA LEU A 185 22.31 -3.83 -1.14
C LEU A 185 23.50 -4.78 -1.30
N THR A 186 24.33 -4.53 -2.30
CA THR A 186 25.62 -5.22 -2.49
C THR A 186 26.75 -4.21 -2.69
N ASP A 187 28.00 -4.63 -2.42
CA ASP A 187 29.19 -3.77 -2.52
C ASP A 187 29.05 -2.41 -1.80
N VAL A 188 28.57 -2.46 -0.56
CA VAL A 188 28.33 -1.28 0.26
C VAL A 188 29.66 -0.68 0.73
N VAL A 189 29.88 0.59 0.39
CA VAL A 189 31.06 1.37 0.79
C VAL A 189 30.57 2.58 1.57
N LYS A 190 30.92 2.61 2.86
CA LYS A 190 30.67 3.74 3.77
C LYS A 190 31.89 4.66 3.84
N GLY A 191 31.70 5.92 3.48
CA GLY A 191 32.64 7.01 3.70
C GLY A 191 32.31 7.78 4.99
N ALA A 192 33.04 8.87 5.23
CA ALA A 192 32.75 9.76 6.35
C ALA A 192 31.46 10.58 6.14
N ASP A 193 31.17 10.93 4.89
CA ASP A 193 30.05 11.76 4.45
C ASP A 193 29.42 11.24 3.14
N SER A 194 29.60 9.95 2.85
CA SER A 194 29.12 9.32 1.63
C SER A 194 28.72 7.87 1.84
N LEU A 195 27.75 7.39 1.07
CA LEU A 195 27.38 5.98 0.99
C LEU A 195 27.28 5.58 -0.48
N SER A 196 27.87 4.45 -0.86
CA SER A 196 27.63 3.86 -2.19
C SER A 196 27.29 2.38 -2.08
N ALA A 197 26.36 1.93 -2.91
CA ALA A 197 25.94 0.52 -2.96
C ALA A 197 25.48 0.16 -4.38
N ILE A 198 25.49 -1.12 -4.71
CA ILE A 198 24.92 -1.67 -5.93
C ILE A 198 23.51 -2.18 -5.63
N LEU A 199 22.56 -1.68 -6.41
CA LEU A 199 21.15 -2.04 -6.41
C LEU A 199 20.88 -3.04 -7.55
N PRO A 200 20.02 -4.05 -7.33
CA PRO A 200 19.74 -5.10 -8.31
C PRO A 200 18.86 -4.62 -9.48
N GLY A 201 18.24 -3.43 -9.39
CA GLY A 201 17.41 -2.85 -10.44
C GLY A 201 15.96 -3.35 -10.44
N ASP A 202 15.49 -3.84 -9.30
CA ASP A 202 14.13 -4.27 -9.01
C ASP A 202 13.15 -3.11 -8.77
N ILE A 203 13.66 -1.94 -8.36
CA ILE A 203 12.90 -0.71 -8.09
C ILE A 203 13.33 0.40 -9.05
N ALA A 204 12.39 1.23 -9.51
CA ALA A 204 12.70 2.35 -10.39
C ALA A 204 13.44 3.48 -9.65
N GLU A 205 14.34 4.18 -10.35
CA GLU A 205 15.13 5.29 -9.79
C GLU A 205 14.25 6.40 -9.20
N ASP A 206 13.14 6.72 -9.85
CA ASP A 206 12.19 7.73 -9.38
C ASP A 206 11.58 7.34 -8.02
N ASP A 207 11.27 6.05 -7.82
CA ASP A 207 10.68 5.55 -6.58
C ASP A 207 11.72 5.53 -5.45
N ILE A 208 12.95 5.09 -5.74
CA ILE A 208 14.08 5.14 -4.78
C ILE A 208 14.38 6.58 -4.40
N THR A 209 14.40 7.48 -5.38
CA THR A 209 14.65 8.91 -5.16
C THR A 209 13.56 9.51 -4.28
N ALA A 210 12.30 9.21 -4.54
CA ALA A 210 11.18 9.71 -3.74
C ALA A 210 11.28 9.30 -2.27
N VAL A 211 11.67 8.06 -1.99
CA VAL A 211 11.84 7.58 -0.60
C VAL A 211 13.07 8.21 0.06
N LEU A 212 14.21 8.26 -0.62
CA LEU A 212 15.41 8.87 -0.06
C LEU A 212 15.25 10.38 0.17
N CYS A 213 14.38 11.04 -0.60
CA CYS A 213 14.07 12.45 -0.45
C CYS A 213 13.35 12.81 0.87
N PHE A 214 12.97 11.82 1.68
CA PHE A 214 12.52 12.09 3.06
C PHE A 214 13.67 12.46 4.01
N VAL A 215 14.90 12.09 3.68
CA VAL A 215 16.08 12.25 4.56
C VAL A 215 17.14 13.16 3.93
N ILE A 216 17.32 13.10 2.62
CA ILE A 216 18.31 13.87 1.85
C ILE A 216 17.69 14.59 0.66
N GLU A 217 18.43 15.48 0.01
CA GLU A 217 17.94 16.17 -1.20
C GLU A 217 18.22 15.34 -2.47
N ALA A 218 17.38 15.52 -3.50
CA ALA A 218 17.53 14.78 -4.77
C ALA A 218 18.90 15.00 -5.45
N ASP A 219 19.53 16.16 -5.25
CA ASP A 219 20.85 16.47 -5.81
C ASP A 219 22.00 15.73 -5.08
N GLN A 220 21.73 15.09 -3.94
CA GLN A 220 22.66 14.24 -3.20
C GLN A 220 22.69 12.81 -3.72
N ILE A 221 21.75 12.44 -4.60
CA ILE A 221 21.55 11.09 -5.12
C ILE A 221 22.07 11.03 -6.55
N THR A 222 22.95 10.07 -6.83
CA THR A 222 23.45 9.82 -8.19
C THR A 222 23.38 8.34 -8.50
N PHE A 223 22.88 8.01 -9.69
CA PHE A 223 22.85 6.65 -10.20
C PHE A 223 23.87 6.49 -11.33
N GLU A 224 24.71 5.46 -11.23
CA GLU A 224 25.68 5.07 -12.24
C GLU A 224 25.37 3.66 -12.74
N THR A 225 25.38 3.45 -14.06
CA THR A 225 25.24 2.11 -14.64
C THR A 225 26.48 1.27 -14.35
N VAL A 226 26.31 0.07 -13.79
CA VAL A 226 27.44 -0.86 -13.59
C VAL A 226 27.70 -1.61 -14.90
N GLU A 227 28.79 -1.28 -15.60
CA GLU A 227 29.21 -2.06 -16.76
C GLU A 227 29.65 -3.47 -16.31
N VAL A 228 28.85 -4.48 -16.64
CA VAL A 228 29.29 -5.88 -16.53
C VAL A 228 30.31 -6.11 -17.64
N SER A 229 31.60 -5.97 -17.31
CA SER A 229 32.69 -6.29 -18.23
C SER A 229 32.53 -7.73 -18.75
N PRO A 230 32.45 -7.98 -20.07
CA PRO A 230 32.41 -9.33 -20.60
C PRO A 230 33.76 -9.99 -20.31
N LYS A 231 33.76 -11.03 -19.47
CA LYS A 231 34.93 -11.88 -19.25
C LYS A 231 35.42 -12.38 -20.62
N ASN A 232 36.65 -11.99 -20.97
CA ASN A 232 37.41 -12.45 -22.12
C ASN A 232 37.22 -13.96 -22.34
N ILE A 233 36.51 -14.31 -23.41
CA ILE A 233 36.57 -15.65 -23.99
C ILE A 233 37.92 -15.73 -24.69
N HIS A 234 38.91 -16.38 -24.06
CA HIS A 234 40.14 -16.76 -24.75
C HIS A 234 39.78 -17.74 -25.89
N PRO A 235 40.20 -17.48 -27.15
CA PRO A 235 40.13 -18.50 -28.18
C PRO A 235 41.24 -19.52 -27.90
N ILE A 236 40.84 -20.76 -27.63
CA ILE A 236 41.76 -21.90 -27.68
C ILE A 236 42.08 -22.12 -29.16
N SER A 237 43.29 -21.72 -29.58
CA SER A 237 43.84 -22.08 -30.89
C SER A 237 44.09 -23.59 -30.95
N ALA A 238 43.91 -24.10 -32.17
CA ALA A 238 44.00 -25.48 -32.64
C ALA A 238 45.24 -26.27 -32.20
#